data_AF-I3T6V5-F1
#
_entry.id   AF-I3T6V5-F1
#
_cell.length_a   1.000
_cell.length_b   1.000
_cell.length_c   1.000
_cell.angle_alpha   90.00
_cell.angle_beta   90.00
_cell.angle_gamma   90.00
#
_symmetry.space_group_name_H-M   'P 1'
#
loop_
_entity.id
_entity.type
_entity.pdbx_description
1 polymer ?
#
loop_
_entity_poly.entity_id
_entity_poly.type
_entity_poly.pdbx_seq_one_letter_code
_entity_poly.pdbx_strand_id
1 'polypeptide(L)'
;MSELKLNSKNWQNSISYLSSLLDKEDRPVRIAAGKALALIFEIGVMEKLSANSISAMTREESKPQESYIHLQGLKGKVITQVKNLSVEAGGKGSAKKDLNHQRSVFRDIVEFFEYGYTPEISMKIVGDSLRTSSWSQVIQLNFIRHFLGGGFIKHMQENEFLHDVFGFTPRRRYLNNNEPRMSSGEKRMFKSPNSPQSKTRTQFLNKQRLLSEGRNFGHYAANVVDDAF
;
A
#
# COMPACT_ATOMS: atom_id res chain seq x y z
N MET A 1 -3.30 -26.49 -7.96
CA MET A 1 -4.17 -25.45 -7.38
C MET A 1 -5.41 -25.40 -8.25
N SER A 2 -6.54 -25.85 -7.71
CA SER A 2 -7.82 -25.85 -8.42
C SER A 2 -8.13 -24.45 -8.93
N GLU A 3 -8.33 -24.33 -10.24
CA GLU A 3 -8.86 -23.13 -10.89
C GLU A 3 -10.05 -22.64 -10.07
N LEU A 4 -9.90 -21.47 -9.44
CA LEU A 4 -11.03 -20.73 -8.92
C LEU A 4 -11.85 -20.28 -10.14
N LYS A 5 -12.63 -21.18 -10.74
CA LYS A 5 -13.69 -20.82 -11.69
C LYS A 5 -14.81 -20.16 -10.89
N LEU A 6 -14.52 -18.96 -10.40
CA LEU A 6 -15.47 -18.14 -9.69
C LEU A 6 -16.47 -17.60 -10.72
N ASN A 7 -17.73 -18.01 -10.54
CA ASN A 7 -18.83 -17.55 -11.38
C ASN A 7 -18.88 -16.01 -11.37
N SER A 8 -18.85 -15.37 -12.55
CA SER A 8 -18.96 -13.91 -12.73
C SER A 8 -20.10 -13.30 -11.91
N LYS A 9 -21.23 -14.03 -11.77
CA LYS A 9 -22.38 -13.59 -10.96
C LYS A 9 -22.07 -13.52 -9.46
N ASN A 10 -21.25 -14.44 -8.94
CA ASN A 10 -20.86 -14.44 -7.53
C ASN A 10 -19.94 -13.26 -7.22
N TRP A 11 -19.04 -12.91 -8.15
CA TRP A 11 -18.19 -11.73 -8.03
C TRP A 11 -18.99 -10.43 -8.05
N GLN A 12 -19.95 -10.28 -8.95
CA GLN A 12 -20.81 -9.09 -9.02
C GLN A 12 -21.60 -8.87 -7.72
N ASN A 13 -22.17 -9.94 -7.15
CA ASN A 13 -22.89 -9.86 -5.88
C ASN A 13 -21.95 -9.48 -4.73
N SER A 14 -20.75 -10.07 -4.70
CA SER A 14 -19.73 -9.78 -3.68
C SER A 14 -19.26 -8.32 -3.76
N ILE A 15 -18.97 -7.82 -4.96
CA ILE A 15 -18.56 -6.43 -5.19
C ILE A 15 -19.66 -5.47 -4.78
N SER A 16 -20.92 -5.75 -5.15
CA SER A 16 -22.07 -4.94 -4.74
C SER A 16 -22.22 -4.86 -3.22
N TYR A 17 -22.10 -6.00 -2.55
CA TYR A 17 -22.18 -6.06 -1.08
C TYR A 17 -21.03 -5.29 -0.43
N LEU A 18 -19.78 -5.53 -0.84
CA LEU A 18 -18.61 -4.83 -0.29
C LEU A 18 -18.65 -3.32 -0.58
N SER A 19 -19.16 -2.90 -1.74
CA SER A 19 -19.41 -1.50 -2.07
C SER A 19 -20.38 -0.84 -1.09
N SER A 20 -21.42 -1.56 -0.64
CA SER A 20 -22.35 -1.05 0.37
C SER A 20 -21.71 -0.88 1.76
N LEU A 21 -20.65 -1.65 2.05
CA LEU A 21 -19.91 -1.55 3.31
C LEU A 21 -18.96 -0.34 3.35
N LEU A 22 -18.56 0.20 2.20
CA LEU A 22 -17.76 1.42 2.12
C LEU A 22 -18.52 2.66 2.62
N ASP A 23 -19.86 2.63 2.58
CA ASP A 23 -20.72 3.73 3.02
C ASP A 23 -21.07 3.67 4.52
N LYS A 24 -20.71 2.59 5.23
CA LYS A 24 -20.99 2.43 6.68
C LYS A 24 -20.18 3.39 7.54
N GLU A 25 -20.62 3.78 8.73
CA GLU A 25 -19.86 4.72 9.58
C GLU A 25 -18.55 4.15 10.16
N ASP A 26 -18.52 2.83 10.35
CA ASP A 26 -17.41 2.13 10.99
C ASP A 26 -16.17 2.05 10.08
N ARG A 27 -15.08 2.73 10.49
CA ARG A 27 -13.83 2.82 9.71
C ARG A 27 -13.16 1.46 9.51
N PRO A 28 -12.93 0.63 10.55
CA PRO A 28 -12.50 -0.76 10.39
C PRO A 28 -13.26 -1.54 9.31
N VAL A 29 -14.60 -1.42 9.28
CA VAL A 29 -15.45 -2.09 8.28
C VAL A 29 -15.17 -1.54 6.88
N ARG A 30 -15.10 -0.21 6.72
CA ARG A 30 -14.73 0.41 5.44
C ARG A 30 -13.37 -0.09 4.95
N ILE A 31 -12.37 -0.09 5.83
CA ILE A 31 -11.00 -0.51 5.52
C ILE A 31 -10.96 -1.99 5.08
N ALA A 32 -11.64 -2.87 5.82
CA ALA A 32 -11.73 -4.28 5.48
C ALA A 32 -12.41 -4.49 4.13
N ALA A 33 -13.53 -3.79 3.89
CA ALA A 33 -14.25 -3.85 2.61
C ALA A 33 -13.39 -3.34 1.44
N GLY A 34 -12.65 -2.24 1.64
CA GLY A 34 -11.73 -1.70 0.63
C GLY A 34 -10.60 -2.68 0.28
N LYS A 35 -9.98 -3.30 1.28
CA LYS A 35 -8.94 -4.32 1.07
C LYS A 35 -9.49 -5.55 0.34
N ALA A 36 -10.69 -6.00 0.72
CA ALA A 36 -11.35 -7.10 0.04
C ALA A 36 -11.62 -6.77 -1.43
N LEU A 37 -12.16 -5.58 -1.74
CA LEU A 37 -12.37 -5.13 -3.11
C LEU A 37 -11.06 -5.07 -3.90
N ALA A 38 -9.98 -4.54 -3.33
CA ALA A 38 -8.67 -4.52 -3.97
C ALA A 38 -8.20 -5.94 -4.35
N LEU A 39 -8.34 -6.90 -3.44
CA LEU A 39 -8.02 -8.31 -3.70
C LEU A 39 -8.89 -8.93 -4.81
N ILE A 40 -10.20 -8.67 -4.81
CA ILE A 40 -11.11 -9.18 -5.84
C ILE A 40 -10.71 -8.65 -7.21
N PHE A 41 -10.42 -7.34 -7.32
CA PHE A 41 -9.99 -6.76 -8.58
C PHE A 41 -8.60 -7.24 -9.00
N GLU A 42 -7.68 -7.48 -8.06
CA GLU A 42 -6.39 -8.11 -8.35
C GLU A 42 -6.57 -9.51 -8.96
N ILE A 43 -7.40 -10.36 -8.35
CA ILE A 43 -7.68 -11.71 -8.86
C ILE A 43 -8.39 -11.63 -10.22
N GLY A 44 -9.38 -10.76 -10.38
CA GLY A 44 -10.12 -10.58 -11.63
C GLY A 44 -9.25 -10.03 -12.78
N VAL A 45 -8.23 -9.22 -12.49
CA VAL A 45 -7.22 -8.79 -13.47
C VAL A 45 -6.39 -9.99 -13.96
N MET A 46 -6.00 -10.88 -13.05
CA MET A 46 -5.25 -12.10 -13.39
C MET A 46 -6.09 -13.08 -14.21
N GLU A 47 -7.37 -13.25 -13.88
CA GLU A 47 -8.30 -14.06 -14.67
C GLU A 47 -8.50 -13.51 -16.08
N LYS A 48 -8.57 -12.19 -16.28
CA LYS A 48 -8.69 -11.58 -17.62
C LYS A 48 -7.43 -11.81 -18.47
N LEU A 49 -6.23 -11.78 -17.85
CA LEU A 49 -4.97 -12.12 -18.54
C LEU A 49 -4.91 -13.61 -18.91
N SER A 50 -5.36 -14.49 -18.02
CA SER A 50 -5.47 -15.93 -18.26
C SER A 50 -6.56 -16.29 -19.28
N ALA A 51 -7.68 -15.58 -19.29
CA ALA A 51 -8.77 -15.82 -20.24
C ALA A 51 -8.37 -15.31 -21.63
N ASN A 52 -7.64 -14.19 -21.73
CA ASN A 52 -7.14 -13.68 -23.00
C ASN A 52 -6.10 -14.59 -23.68
N SER A 53 -5.31 -15.35 -22.91
CA SER A 53 -4.40 -16.36 -23.47
C SER A 53 -5.15 -17.59 -24.01
N ILE A 54 -6.32 -17.91 -23.45
CA ILE A 54 -7.17 -19.04 -23.85
C ILE A 54 -8.18 -18.64 -24.94
N SER A 55 -8.72 -17.42 -24.91
CA SER A 55 -9.71 -16.90 -25.86
C SER A 55 -9.13 -16.53 -27.22
N ALA A 56 -7.80 -16.51 -27.35
CA ALA A 56 -7.15 -16.56 -28.67
C ALA A 56 -7.50 -17.85 -29.44
N MET A 57 -8.01 -18.88 -28.76
CA MET A 57 -8.22 -20.21 -29.35
C MET A 57 -9.69 -20.65 -29.49
N THR A 58 -10.68 -19.90 -28.99
CA THR A 58 -12.10 -20.29 -29.21
C THR A 58 -13.04 -19.08 -29.14
N ARG A 59 -13.68 -18.76 -30.26
CA ARG A 59 -14.79 -17.79 -30.37
C ARG A 59 -16.10 -18.53 -30.12
N GLU A 60 -16.85 -18.13 -29.10
CA GLU A 60 -18.29 -18.38 -29.03
C GLU A 60 -19.00 -17.18 -28.40
N GLU A 61 -20.07 -16.74 -29.05
CA GLU A 61 -20.82 -15.51 -28.79
C GLU A 61 -22.00 -15.73 -27.83
N SER A 62 -22.39 -14.61 -27.20
CA SER A 62 -23.68 -14.29 -26.55
C SER A 62 -23.81 -14.49 -25.02
N LYS A 63 -24.06 -13.35 -24.33
CA LYS A 63 -24.19 -13.07 -22.86
C LYS A 63 -23.01 -12.49 -22.03
N PRO A 64 -21.73 -12.51 -22.45
CA PRO A 64 -20.64 -11.91 -21.66
C PRO A 64 -20.74 -10.38 -21.51
N GLN A 65 -21.27 -9.72 -22.53
CA GLN A 65 -21.16 -8.27 -22.71
C GLN A 65 -21.95 -7.45 -21.68
N GLU A 66 -23.19 -7.83 -21.37
CA GLU A 66 -24.04 -7.09 -20.42
C GLU A 66 -23.56 -7.25 -18.97
N SER A 67 -23.13 -8.47 -18.61
CA SER A 67 -22.50 -8.73 -17.31
C SER A 67 -21.19 -7.95 -17.13
N TYR A 68 -20.43 -7.79 -18.22
CA TYR A 68 -19.21 -7.01 -18.24
C TYR A 68 -19.48 -5.51 -18.10
N ILE A 69 -20.48 -4.97 -18.81
CA ILE A 69 -20.92 -3.57 -18.66
C ILE A 69 -21.34 -3.29 -17.21
N HIS A 70 -22.13 -4.18 -16.61
CA HIS A 70 -22.54 -4.05 -15.21
C HIS A 70 -21.35 -4.05 -14.25
N LEU A 71 -20.40 -4.98 -14.45
CA LEU A 71 -19.18 -5.04 -13.64
C LEU A 71 -18.31 -3.78 -13.78
N GLN A 72 -18.20 -3.21 -14.98
CA GLN A 72 -17.49 -1.94 -15.19
C GLN A 72 -18.20 -0.78 -14.49
N GLY A 73 -19.54 -0.75 -14.52
CA GLY A 73 -20.34 0.23 -13.78
C GLY A 73 -20.10 0.14 -12.26
N LEU A 74 -20.11 -1.08 -11.72
CA LEU A 74 -19.79 -1.33 -10.31
C LEU A 74 -18.36 -0.90 -9.96
N LYS A 75 -17.39 -1.22 -10.83
CA LYS A 75 -15.99 -0.80 -10.65
C LYS A 75 -15.88 0.73 -10.60
N GLY A 76 -16.56 1.44 -11.52
CA GLY A 76 -16.60 2.90 -11.52
C GLY A 76 -17.16 3.49 -10.23
N LYS A 77 -18.27 2.91 -9.72
CA LYS A 77 -18.84 3.31 -8.43
C LYS A 77 -17.85 3.12 -7.28
N VAL A 78 -17.21 1.95 -7.20
CA VAL A 78 -16.24 1.63 -6.15
C VAL A 78 -15.05 2.59 -6.19
N ILE A 79 -14.50 2.89 -7.37
CA ILE A 79 -13.39 3.83 -7.52
C ILE A 79 -13.77 5.21 -6.94
N THR A 80 -14.97 5.70 -7.25
CA THR A 80 -15.47 6.96 -6.70
C THR A 80 -15.60 6.93 -5.18
N GLN A 81 -16.15 5.86 -4.60
CA GLN A 81 -16.26 5.70 -3.15
C GLN A 81 -14.87 5.71 -2.47
N VAL A 82 -13.92 4.93 -3.00
CA VAL A 82 -12.55 4.82 -2.48
C VAL A 82 -11.82 6.16 -2.58
N LYS A 83 -11.99 6.90 -3.68
CA LYS A 83 -11.45 8.26 -3.83
C LYS A 83 -11.98 9.19 -2.74
N ASN A 84 -13.29 9.21 -2.52
CA ASN A 84 -13.90 10.03 -1.48
C ASN A 84 -13.37 9.69 -0.08
N LEU A 85 -13.19 8.40 0.22
CA LEU A 85 -12.63 7.93 1.50
C LEU A 85 -11.14 8.25 1.68
N SER A 86 -10.38 8.38 0.59
CA SER A 86 -8.96 8.78 0.61
C SER A 86 -8.75 10.25 1.01
N VAL A 87 -9.75 11.10 0.75
CA VAL A 87 -9.72 12.55 1.06
C VAL A 87 -10.73 12.97 2.12
N GLU A 88 -11.41 12.01 2.77
CA GLU A 88 -12.49 12.26 3.74
C GLU A 88 -12.08 13.29 4.80
N ALA A 89 -12.82 14.38 4.95
CA ALA A 89 -12.53 15.42 5.94
C ALA A 89 -12.67 14.90 7.38
N GLY A 90 -11.91 15.48 8.31
CA GLY A 90 -12.02 15.13 9.72
C GLY A 90 -13.29 15.72 10.33
N GLY A 91 -14.24 14.86 10.70
CA GLY A 91 -15.42 15.27 11.48
C GLY A 91 -15.08 15.57 12.94
N LYS A 92 -15.91 16.40 13.59
CA LYS A 92 -15.86 16.60 15.05
C LYS A 92 -16.05 15.25 15.75
N GLY A 93 -15.11 14.86 16.61
CA GLY A 93 -15.16 13.61 17.38
C GLY A 93 -14.43 12.41 16.76
N SER A 94 -13.87 12.52 15.54
CA SER A 94 -13.08 11.42 14.95
C SER A 94 -11.65 11.41 15.49
N ALA A 95 -11.18 10.24 15.95
CA ALA A 95 -9.77 10.07 16.30
C ALA A 95 -8.88 10.34 15.08
N LYS A 96 -8.03 11.37 15.16
CA LYS A 96 -7.17 11.83 14.07
C LYS A 96 -6.27 10.73 13.52
N LYS A 97 -5.81 9.81 14.38
CA LYS A 97 -4.97 8.66 13.99
C LYS A 97 -5.71 7.69 13.08
N ASP A 98 -6.95 7.36 13.43
CA ASP A 98 -7.76 6.37 12.68
C ASP A 98 -8.17 6.92 11.32
N LEU A 99 -8.48 8.21 11.24
CA LEU A 99 -8.73 8.90 9.97
C LEU A 99 -7.48 8.90 9.07
N ASN A 100 -6.30 9.18 9.62
CA ASN A 100 -5.06 9.16 8.85
C ASN A 100 -4.73 7.74 8.34
N HIS A 101 -4.94 6.71 9.17
CA HIS A 101 -4.76 5.32 8.75
C HIS A 101 -5.73 4.96 7.61
N GLN A 102 -7.01 5.30 7.76
CA GLN A 102 -8.00 5.09 6.72
C GLN A 102 -7.58 5.75 5.40
N ARG A 103 -7.29 7.06 5.42
CA ARG A 103 -6.87 7.82 4.22
C ARG A 103 -5.65 7.20 3.56
N SER A 104 -4.67 6.75 4.35
CA SER A 104 -3.48 6.07 3.84
C SER A 104 -3.87 4.79 3.08
N VAL A 105 -4.67 3.93 3.70
CA VAL A 105 -5.09 2.66 3.06
C VAL A 105 -5.89 2.92 1.79
N PHE A 106 -6.83 3.88 1.81
CA PHE A 106 -7.63 4.18 0.63
C PHE A 106 -6.83 4.86 -0.48
N ARG A 107 -5.80 5.65 -0.16
CA ARG A 107 -4.87 6.17 -1.17
C ARG A 107 -4.12 5.03 -1.87
N ASP A 108 -3.64 4.04 -1.12
CA ASP A 108 -2.96 2.87 -1.69
C ASP A 108 -3.92 2.06 -2.60
N ILE A 109 -5.21 1.96 -2.23
CA ILE A 109 -6.24 1.30 -3.06
C ILE A 109 -6.55 2.12 -4.33
N VAL A 110 -6.65 3.46 -4.23
CA VAL A 110 -6.83 4.33 -5.40
C VAL A 110 -5.66 4.16 -6.37
N GLU A 111 -4.43 4.19 -5.86
CA GLU A 111 -3.22 4.03 -6.67
C GLU A 111 -3.21 2.67 -7.40
N PHE A 112 -3.63 1.61 -6.71
CA PHE A 112 -3.83 0.30 -7.32
C PHE A 112 -4.89 0.31 -8.43
N PHE A 113 -6.04 0.96 -8.22
CA PHE A 113 -7.10 0.99 -9.23
C PHE A 113 -6.76 1.85 -10.45
N GLU A 114 -5.99 2.92 -10.27
CA GLU A 114 -5.62 3.84 -11.36
C GLU A 114 -4.38 3.39 -12.12
N TYR A 115 -3.35 2.91 -11.42
CA TYR A 115 -2.03 2.65 -11.99
C TYR A 115 -1.60 1.19 -11.90
N GLY A 116 -2.33 0.35 -11.16
CA GLY A 116 -1.96 -1.05 -10.92
C GLY A 116 -0.84 -1.24 -9.90
N TYR A 117 -0.37 -0.19 -9.25
CA TYR A 117 0.67 -0.31 -8.23
C TYR A 117 0.09 -0.85 -6.92
N THR A 118 0.70 -1.90 -6.41
CA THR A 118 0.40 -2.43 -5.09
C THR A 118 1.32 -1.78 -4.06
N PRO A 119 0.85 -1.45 -2.85
CA PRO A 119 1.72 -0.98 -1.78
C PRO A 119 2.87 -1.96 -1.52
N GLU A 120 4.10 -1.49 -1.73
CA GLU A 120 5.31 -2.23 -1.39
C GLU A 120 5.55 -2.13 0.12
N ILE A 121 5.19 -3.18 0.87
CA ILE A 121 5.56 -3.27 2.28
C ILE A 121 6.96 -3.86 2.34
N SER A 122 7.94 -2.99 2.59
CA SER A 122 9.30 -3.42 2.93
C SER A 122 9.41 -3.62 4.44
N MET A 123 9.48 -4.88 4.89
CA MET A 123 9.71 -5.20 6.29
C MET A 123 11.10 -5.79 6.46
N LYS A 124 11.91 -5.18 7.33
CA LYS A 124 13.23 -5.72 7.68
C LYS A 124 13.06 -6.88 8.65
N ILE A 125 13.32 -8.08 8.18
CA ILE A 125 13.43 -9.29 8.98
C ILE A 125 14.91 -9.59 9.09
N VAL A 126 15.50 -9.24 10.24
CA VAL A 126 16.83 -9.72 10.66
C VAL A 126 17.99 -9.29 9.74
N GLY A 127 17.79 -8.29 8.87
CA GLY A 127 18.83 -7.75 7.98
C GLY A 127 18.41 -7.79 6.52
N ASP A 128 17.48 -8.68 6.18
CA ASP A 128 16.87 -8.75 4.85
C ASP A 128 15.52 -8.03 4.84
N SER A 129 15.20 -7.40 3.70
CA SER A 129 13.89 -6.79 3.48
C SER A 129 12.97 -7.79 2.78
N LEU A 130 11.92 -8.22 3.48
CA LEU A 130 10.76 -8.85 2.84
C LEU A 130 10.01 -7.77 2.05
N ARG A 131 9.76 -8.03 0.77
CA ARG A 131 8.97 -7.17 -0.11
C ARG A 131 7.71 -7.92 -0.55
N THR A 132 6.58 -7.23 -0.54
CA THR A 132 5.33 -7.71 -1.12
C THR A 132 5.07 -7.02 -2.46
N SER A 133 4.57 -7.74 -3.46
CA SER A 133 4.27 -7.20 -4.79
C SER A 133 2.79 -7.30 -5.18
N SER A 134 1.93 -7.85 -4.33
CA SER A 134 0.49 -8.04 -4.58
C SER A 134 -0.36 -7.81 -3.32
N TRP A 135 -1.63 -7.44 -3.50
CA TRP A 135 -2.61 -7.26 -2.42
C TRP A 135 -2.83 -8.56 -1.65
N SER A 136 -2.86 -9.70 -2.34
CA SER A 136 -2.90 -11.02 -1.73
C SER A 136 -1.74 -11.24 -0.74
N GLN A 137 -0.49 -10.97 -1.16
CA GLN A 137 0.68 -11.06 -0.28
C GLN A 137 0.62 -10.05 0.87
N VAL A 138 0.21 -8.81 0.60
CA VAL A 138 0.05 -7.76 1.62
C VAL A 138 -0.96 -8.18 2.69
N ILE A 139 -2.10 -8.74 2.29
CA ILE A 139 -3.17 -9.19 3.20
C ILE A 139 -2.69 -10.40 4.01
N GLN A 140 -2.10 -11.41 3.35
CA GLN A 140 -1.56 -12.60 4.01
C GLN A 140 -0.47 -12.24 5.02
N LEU A 141 0.49 -11.39 4.65
CA LEU A 141 1.57 -10.95 5.52
C LEU A 141 1.03 -10.24 6.76
N ASN A 142 0.09 -9.31 6.58
CA ASN A 142 -0.50 -8.57 7.69
C ASN A 142 -1.29 -9.50 8.64
N PHE A 143 -2.01 -10.49 8.09
CA PHE A 143 -2.73 -11.48 8.88
C PHE A 143 -1.77 -12.32 9.72
N ILE A 144 -0.76 -12.94 9.09
CA ILE A 144 0.22 -13.79 9.78
C ILE A 144 1.01 -12.99 10.82
N ARG A 145 1.38 -11.75 10.51
CA ARG A 145 2.04 -10.85 11.45
C ARG A 145 1.18 -10.58 12.68
N HIS A 146 -0.10 -10.28 12.50
CA HIS A 146 -0.99 -10.03 13.63
C HIS A 146 -1.25 -11.30 14.44
N PHE A 147 -1.47 -12.42 13.76
CA PHE A 147 -1.73 -13.72 14.36
C PHE A 147 -0.55 -14.23 15.20
N LEU A 148 0.67 -14.17 14.67
CA LEU A 148 1.88 -14.61 15.37
C LEU A 148 2.41 -13.58 16.39
N GLY A 149 1.99 -12.32 16.26
CA GLY A 149 2.38 -11.23 17.16
C GLY A 149 3.89 -11.12 17.33
N GLY A 150 4.36 -11.17 18.58
CA GLY A 150 5.79 -11.12 18.91
C GLY A 150 6.62 -12.28 18.36
N GLY A 151 6.00 -13.43 18.07
CA GLY A 151 6.65 -14.61 17.50
C GLY A 151 6.87 -14.54 15.98
N PHE A 152 6.29 -13.54 15.31
CA PHE A 152 6.36 -13.40 13.85
C PHE A 152 7.80 -13.44 13.32
N ILE A 153 8.73 -12.70 13.95
CA ILE A 153 10.12 -12.63 13.49
C ILE A 153 10.79 -14.01 13.56
N LYS A 154 10.61 -14.73 14.66
CA LYS A 154 11.20 -16.06 14.87
C LYS A 154 10.69 -17.05 13.83
N HIS A 155 9.37 -17.07 13.60
CA HIS A 155 8.79 -17.91 12.56
C HIS A 155 9.31 -17.55 11.16
N MET A 156 9.43 -16.28 10.82
CA MET A 156 10.02 -15.88 9.54
C MET A 156 11.51 -16.23 9.41
N GLN A 157 12.22 -16.55 10.49
CA GLN A 157 13.61 -17.04 10.45
C GLN A 157 13.71 -18.56 10.35
N GLU A 158 12.85 -19.27 11.06
CA GLU A 158 13.01 -20.72 11.30
C GLU A 158 12.01 -21.57 10.50
N ASN A 159 10.88 -21.00 10.06
CA ASN A 159 9.80 -21.75 9.44
C ASN A 159 9.92 -21.79 7.91
N GLU A 160 10.37 -22.93 7.38
CA GLU A 160 10.50 -23.19 5.94
C GLU A 160 9.17 -23.00 5.18
N PHE A 161 8.03 -23.33 5.79
CA PHE A 161 6.74 -23.11 5.15
C PHE A 161 6.46 -21.62 4.89
N LEU A 162 6.80 -20.74 5.84
CA LEU A 162 6.64 -19.29 5.63
C LEU A 162 7.65 -18.75 4.62
N HIS A 163 8.82 -19.39 4.51
CA HIS A 163 9.80 -19.06 3.47
C HIS A 163 9.24 -19.35 2.09
N ASP A 164 8.62 -20.52 1.92
CA ASP A 164 7.99 -20.91 0.66
C ASP A 164 6.79 -20.03 0.31
N VAL A 165 5.89 -19.79 1.27
CA VAL A 165 4.69 -18.95 1.07
C VAL A 165 5.04 -17.53 0.63
N PHE A 166 6.07 -16.93 1.23
CA PHE A 166 6.47 -15.55 0.93
C PHE A 166 7.64 -15.43 -0.05
N GLY A 167 8.18 -16.55 -0.57
CA GLY A 167 9.40 -16.55 -1.38
C GLY A 167 10.59 -15.89 -0.66
N PHE A 168 10.66 -16.04 0.66
CA PHE A 168 11.61 -15.35 1.52
C PHE A 168 12.61 -16.34 2.08
N THR A 169 13.86 -16.25 1.67
CA THR A 169 14.95 -17.00 2.32
C THR A 169 15.61 -16.08 3.34
N PRO A 170 15.43 -16.30 4.65
CA PRO A 170 16.19 -15.53 5.63
C PRO A 170 17.68 -15.79 5.40
N ARG A 171 18.51 -14.76 5.50
CA ARG A 171 19.93 -14.99 5.79
C ARG A 171 20.01 -15.80 7.07
N ARG A 172 20.29 -17.09 6.89
CA ARG A 172 20.66 -17.99 7.97
C ARG A 172 21.84 -17.35 8.69
N ARG A 173 21.59 -16.74 9.85
CA ARG A 173 22.65 -16.47 10.83
C ARG A 173 23.07 -17.77 11.49
N TYR A 174 23.44 -18.77 10.70
CA TYR A 174 24.29 -19.83 11.22
C TYR A 174 25.65 -19.17 11.45
N LEU A 175 25.91 -18.80 12.70
CA LEU A 175 27.26 -18.78 13.29
C LEU A 175 28.34 -17.93 12.61
N ASN A 176 28.04 -16.98 11.73
CA ASN A 176 29.04 -16.03 11.27
C ASN A 176 28.97 -14.74 12.08
N ASN A 177 29.77 -14.70 13.15
CA ASN A 177 30.28 -13.47 13.78
C ASN A 177 31.10 -12.58 12.80
N ASN A 178 31.01 -12.83 11.50
CA ASN A 178 31.85 -12.31 10.43
C ASN A 178 31.07 -11.52 9.35
N GLU A 179 29.81 -11.13 9.57
CA GLU A 179 29.38 -9.90 8.90
C GLU A 179 30.25 -8.78 9.45
N PRO A 180 30.89 -7.93 8.62
CA PRO A 180 31.68 -6.83 9.13
C PRO A 180 30.72 -5.89 9.85
N ARG A 181 30.58 -6.10 11.17
CA ARG A 181 30.08 -5.09 12.09
C ARG A 181 30.98 -3.91 11.81
N MET A 182 30.44 -2.90 11.12
CA MET A 182 31.20 -1.71 10.76
C MET A 182 32.13 -1.37 11.91
N SER A 183 33.44 -1.33 11.62
CA SER A 183 34.47 -1.03 12.58
C SER A 183 34.07 0.22 13.36
N SER A 184 34.54 0.37 14.59
CA SER A 184 34.29 1.60 15.36
C SER A 184 34.63 2.86 14.53
N GLY A 185 35.65 2.77 13.66
CA GLY A 185 36.00 3.80 12.68
C GLY A 185 34.92 4.02 11.61
N GLU A 186 34.40 2.97 10.98
CA GLU A 186 33.33 3.07 9.97
C GLU A 186 32.01 3.57 10.57
N LYS A 187 31.67 3.16 11.80
CA LYS A 187 30.52 3.72 12.53
C LYS A 187 30.70 5.22 12.79
N ARG A 188 31.90 5.67 13.16
CA ARG A 188 32.21 7.10 13.31
C ARG A 188 32.13 7.84 11.97
N MET A 189 32.60 7.23 10.90
CA MET A 189 32.68 7.85 9.58
C MET A 189 31.32 7.94 8.87
N PHE A 190 30.42 6.98 9.08
CA PHE A 190 29.14 6.91 8.36
C PHE A 190 27.88 7.17 9.22
N LYS A 191 27.97 7.03 10.55
CA LYS A 191 26.81 7.17 11.45
C LYS A 191 26.94 8.26 12.51
N SER A 192 28.13 8.84 12.70
CA SER A 192 28.26 9.91 13.69
C SER A 192 27.65 11.23 13.19
N PRO A 193 27.14 12.09 14.08
CA PRO A 193 26.63 13.42 13.73
C PRO A 193 27.66 14.29 12.99
N ASN A 194 28.95 14.09 13.24
CA ASN A 194 30.06 14.83 12.60
C ASN A 194 30.60 14.16 11.32
N SER A 195 29.99 13.07 10.87
CA SER A 195 30.38 12.39 9.63
C SER A 195 30.26 13.33 8.41
N PRO A 196 31.10 13.14 7.37
CA PRO A 196 30.99 13.88 6.11
C PRO A 196 29.57 13.82 5.53
N GLN A 197 28.92 12.65 5.56
CA GLN A 197 27.56 12.48 5.05
C GLN A 197 26.51 13.26 5.86
N SER A 198 26.62 13.27 7.19
CA SER A 198 25.71 14.04 8.04
C SER A 198 25.91 15.55 7.86
N LYS A 199 27.17 16.00 7.69
CA LYS A 199 27.48 17.40 7.37
C LYS A 199 26.91 17.81 6.01
N THR A 200 27.14 17.02 4.96
CA THR A 200 26.61 17.31 3.62
C THR A 200 25.07 17.31 3.61
N ARG A 201 24.43 16.35 4.28
CA ARG A 201 22.97 16.33 4.45
C ARG A 201 22.46 17.58 5.16
N THR A 202 23.14 18.01 6.22
CA THR A 202 22.74 19.19 7.00
C THR A 202 22.90 20.47 6.19
N GLN A 203 24.01 20.62 5.44
CA GLN A 203 24.23 21.75 4.53
C GLN A 203 23.16 21.82 3.43
N PHE A 204 22.81 20.67 2.84
CA PHE A 204 21.75 20.60 1.84
C PHE A 204 20.39 21.02 2.40
N LEU A 205 20.02 20.51 3.57
CA LEU A 205 18.76 20.88 4.24
C LEU A 205 18.72 22.36 4.63
N ASN A 206 19.83 22.92 5.13
CA ASN A 206 19.91 24.36 5.43
C ASN A 206 19.79 25.22 4.17
N LYS A 207 20.38 24.80 3.04
CA LYS A 207 20.20 25.47 1.75
C LYS A 207 18.73 25.45 1.31
N GLN A 208 18.03 24.33 1.46
CA GLN A 208 16.59 24.26 1.17
C GLN A 208 15.76 25.16 2.09
N ARG A 209 16.09 25.25 3.38
CA ARG A 209 15.40 26.13 4.34
C ARG A 209 15.56 27.60 3.98
N LEU A 210 16.78 28.05 3.66
CA LEU A 210 17.04 29.42 3.19
C LEU A 210 16.27 29.75 1.91
N LEU A 211 16.21 28.82 0.97
CA LEU A 211 15.43 28.99 -0.27
C LEU A 211 13.91 29.09 0.00
N SER A 212 13.42 28.41 1.04
CA SER A 212 12.01 28.54 1.46
C SER A 212 11.72 29.83 2.22
N GLU A 213 12.66 30.33 3.04
CA GLU A 213 12.53 31.61 3.73
C GLU A 213 12.52 32.78 2.73
N GLY A 214 13.40 32.76 1.72
CA GLY A 214 13.39 33.75 0.65
C GLY A 214 12.10 33.79 -0.19
N ARG A 215 11.40 32.65 -0.32
CA ARG A 215 10.05 32.60 -0.94
C ARG A 215 8.95 33.16 -0.04
N ASN A 216 9.09 33.03 1.28
CA ASN A 216 8.11 33.56 2.23
C ASN A 216 8.23 35.08 2.43
N PHE A 217 9.41 35.68 2.23
CA PHE A 217 9.58 37.14 2.27
C PHE A 217 8.81 37.89 1.17
N GLY A 218 8.57 37.26 0.01
CA GLY A 218 7.84 37.88 -1.11
C GLY A 218 6.32 37.99 -0.90
N HIS A 219 5.74 37.22 0.03
CA HIS A 219 4.28 37.17 0.23
C HIS A 219 3.75 38.14 1.30
N TYR A 220 4.61 38.72 2.15
CA TYR A 220 4.17 39.64 3.20
C TYR A 220 4.36 41.13 2.85
N ALA A 221 5.06 41.46 1.76
CA ALA A 221 5.33 42.86 1.39
C ALA A 221 4.24 43.51 0.50
N ALA A 222 3.22 42.76 0.06
CA ALA A 222 2.25 43.23 -0.93
C ALA A 222 0.94 43.81 -0.36
N ASN A 223 0.75 43.86 0.97
CA ASN A 223 -0.52 44.29 1.59
C ASN A 223 -0.40 45.51 2.52
N VAL A 224 0.61 46.37 2.34
CA VAL A 224 0.72 47.61 3.14
C VAL A 224 0.96 48.82 2.24
N VAL A 225 0.04 49.11 1.31
CA VAL A 225 -0.34 50.47 0.90
C VAL A 225 -1.69 50.35 0.19
N ASP A 226 -2.78 50.66 0.88
CA ASP A 226 -3.96 51.36 0.34
C ASP A 226 -5.04 51.37 1.43
N ASP A 227 -4.96 52.37 2.30
CA ASP A 227 -6.12 52.96 2.98
C ASP A 227 -5.64 54.24 3.69
N ALA A 228 -5.74 55.36 2.97
CA ALA A 228 -5.66 56.71 3.53
C ALA A 228 -6.71 57.59 2.85
N PHE A 229 -7.81 57.82 3.56
CA PHE A 229 -8.58 59.06 3.55
C PHE A 229 -8.59 59.60 4.99
#